data_AF-A0A7D9DQ09-F1
#
_entry.id   AF-A0A7D9DQ09-F1
#
_cell.length_a   1.000
_cell.length_b   1.000
_cell.length_c   1.000
_cell.angle_alpha   90.00
_cell.angle_beta   90.00
_cell.angle_gamma   90.00
#
_symmetry.space_group_name_H-M   'P 1'
#
loop_
_entity.id
_entity.type
_entity.pdbx_description
1 polymer ?
#
loop_
_entity_poly.entity_id
_entity_poly.type
_entity_poly.pdbx_seq_one_letter_code
_entity_poly.pdbx_strand_id
1 'polypeptide(L)'
;MSRVFHDKNEWKLNKQTFQNILTKFPSLEVDLFASRVNFQLAQYVAWRPDPGCIAVDAFTLNWDTKMFYAFPPFSLVPRCLQKILQDQASGVLIAPFWPTQAWFPQLLQLLFDQPWILAPSTNLLQHPVQLISHPLAKTLRLMVCPVSGIASRQMTFQKKLQISLCHLGEQVPRNNIPPTSKSGWTFVVKGRLLVIHQQ
;
A
#
# COMPACT_ATOMS: atom_id res chain seq x y z
N MET A 1 7.68 -25.67 -26.49
CA MET A 1 7.64 -26.05 -25.07
C MET A 1 7.19 -24.84 -24.24
N SER A 2 5.93 -24.82 -23.82
CA SER A 2 5.34 -23.73 -23.04
C SER A 2 5.83 -23.83 -21.60
N ARG A 3 6.65 -22.87 -21.15
CA ARG A 3 6.84 -22.67 -19.71
C ARG A 3 5.56 -22.02 -19.20
N VAL A 4 4.63 -22.82 -18.70
CA VAL A 4 3.54 -22.33 -17.85
C VAL A 4 4.21 -21.82 -16.58
N PHE A 5 4.63 -20.56 -16.60
CA PHE A 5 5.08 -19.86 -15.40
C PHE A 5 3.84 -19.72 -14.52
N HIS A 6 3.72 -20.58 -13.50
CA HIS A 6 2.92 -20.26 -12.32
C HIS A 6 3.62 -19.09 -11.62
N ASP A 7 3.42 -17.87 -12.11
CA ASP A 7 3.98 -16.71 -11.44
C ASP A 7 3.21 -16.52 -10.14
N LYS A 8 3.85 -16.90 -9.03
CA LYS A 8 3.29 -16.86 -7.67
C LYS A 8 2.84 -15.45 -7.26
N ASN A 9 3.10 -14.44 -8.08
CA ASN A 9 2.78 -13.04 -7.89
C ASN A 9 1.55 -12.56 -8.69
N GLU A 10 0.81 -13.44 -9.36
CA GLU A 10 -0.34 -13.04 -10.19
C GLU A 10 -1.58 -12.57 -9.40
N TRP A 11 -1.53 -12.56 -8.07
CA TRP A 11 -2.65 -12.20 -7.22
C TRP A 11 -3.10 -10.76 -7.41
N LYS A 12 -4.41 -10.56 -7.55
CA LYS A 12 -5.05 -9.25 -7.53
C LYS A 12 -6.09 -9.15 -6.42
N LEU A 13 -6.44 -7.92 -6.04
CA LEU A 13 -7.60 -7.71 -5.17
C LEU A 13 -8.87 -8.21 -5.87
N ASN A 14 -9.83 -8.71 -5.10
CA ASN A 14 -11.13 -9.00 -5.68
C ASN A 14 -11.81 -7.73 -6.20
N LYS A 15 -12.76 -7.93 -7.11
CA LYS A 15 -13.48 -6.83 -7.76
C LYS A 15 -14.13 -5.88 -6.76
N GLN A 16 -14.83 -6.37 -5.74
CA GLN A 16 -15.53 -5.49 -4.80
C GLN A 16 -14.57 -4.60 -4.01
N THR A 17 -13.49 -5.16 -3.50
CA THR A 17 -12.46 -4.44 -2.77
C THR A 17 -11.80 -3.38 -3.64
N PHE A 18 -11.47 -3.71 -4.89
CA PHE A 18 -10.89 -2.74 -5.81
C PHE A 18 -11.89 -1.64 -6.21
N GLN A 19 -13.16 -1.96 -6.43
CA GLN A 19 -14.19 -0.96 -6.68
C GLN A 19 -14.34 0.01 -5.49
N ASN A 20 -14.25 -0.47 -4.25
CA ASN A 20 -14.26 0.42 -3.08
C ASN A 20 -13.07 1.39 -3.09
N ILE A 21 -11.89 0.96 -3.55
CA ILE A 21 -10.72 1.82 -3.74
C ILE A 21 -11.01 2.88 -4.81
N LEU A 22 -11.55 2.49 -5.97
CA LEU A 22 -11.90 3.41 -7.05
C LEU A 22 -12.98 4.42 -6.64
N THR A 23 -13.97 4.02 -5.84
CA THR A 23 -14.98 4.94 -5.31
C THR A 23 -14.34 6.05 -4.47
N LYS A 24 -13.28 5.74 -3.71
CA LYS A 24 -12.56 6.73 -2.90
C LYS A 24 -11.48 7.49 -3.70
N PHE A 25 -10.87 6.85 -4.69
CA PHE A 25 -9.81 7.40 -5.52
C PHE A 25 -10.14 7.19 -7.01
N PRO A 26 -11.13 7.91 -7.56
CA PRO A 26 -11.58 7.73 -8.94
C PRO A 26 -10.56 8.20 -9.97
N SER A 27 -9.56 8.97 -9.55
CA SER A 27 -8.51 9.50 -10.41
C SER A 27 -7.39 8.48 -10.68
N LEU A 28 -7.47 7.22 -10.23
CA LEU A 28 -6.44 6.23 -10.51
C LEU A 28 -6.41 5.88 -12.00
N GLU A 29 -5.24 5.98 -12.63
CA GLU A 29 -5.10 5.92 -14.09
C GLU A 29 -4.26 4.73 -14.58
N VAL A 30 -3.24 4.33 -13.80
CA VAL A 30 -2.28 3.30 -14.21
C VAL A 30 -2.04 2.26 -13.12
N ASP A 31 -2.08 0.98 -13.48
CA ASP A 31 -1.70 -0.14 -12.61
C ASP A 31 -0.23 -0.49 -12.83
N LEU A 32 0.63 -0.22 -11.85
CA LEU A 32 2.08 -0.33 -12.00
C LEU A 32 2.63 -1.75 -11.88
N PHE A 33 1.86 -2.70 -11.33
CA PHE A 33 2.35 -4.04 -11.03
C PHE A 33 1.34 -5.09 -11.48
N ALA A 34 1.21 -5.23 -12.81
CA ALA A 34 0.21 -6.10 -13.40
C ALA A 34 0.72 -6.85 -14.63
N SER A 35 -0.15 -7.70 -15.16
CA SER A 35 -0.05 -8.41 -16.43
C SER A 35 -1.42 -8.38 -17.11
N ARG A 36 -1.49 -8.87 -18.35
CA ARG A 36 -2.74 -8.90 -19.13
C ARG A 36 -3.89 -9.64 -18.44
N VAL A 37 -3.60 -10.52 -17.48
CA VAL A 37 -4.61 -11.35 -16.82
C VAL A 37 -5.05 -10.77 -15.47
N ASN A 38 -4.25 -9.89 -14.86
CA ASN A 38 -4.53 -9.37 -13.52
C ASN A 38 -4.61 -7.84 -13.39
N PHE A 39 -4.41 -7.09 -14.48
CA PHE A 39 -4.57 -5.64 -14.45
C PHE A 39 -5.92 -5.24 -13.87
N GLN A 40 -5.91 -4.16 -13.10
CA GLN A 40 -7.13 -3.60 -12.51
C GLN A 40 -7.50 -2.24 -13.13
N LEU A 41 -6.60 -1.64 -13.89
CA LEU A 41 -6.82 -0.41 -14.66
C LEU A 41 -6.50 -0.65 -16.14
N ALA A 42 -7.17 0.09 -17.02
CA ALA A 42 -7.02 -0.07 -18.47
C ALA A 42 -5.58 0.15 -18.95
N GLN A 43 -4.87 1.07 -18.31
CA GLN A 43 -3.43 1.25 -18.52
C GLN A 43 -2.67 0.50 -17.43
N TYR A 44 -1.75 -0.37 -17.83
CA TYR A 44 -0.96 -1.14 -16.88
C TYR A 44 0.47 -1.35 -17.35
N VAL A 45 1.37 -1.54 -16.38
CA VAL A 45 2.80 -1.79 -16.58
C VAL A 45 3.11 -3.22 -16.18
N ALA A 46 3.83 -3.92 -17.05
CA ALA A 46 4.19 -5.31 -16.84
C ALA A 46 5.67 -5.47 -16.48
N TRP A 47 6.01 -6.51 -15.70
CA TRP A 47 7.41 -6.81 -15.37
C TRP A 47 8.22 -7.24 -16.61
N ARG A 48 7.56 -7.87 -17.58
CA ARG A 48 8.14 -8.35 -18.84
C ARG A 48 7.29 -7.86 -20.01
N PRO A 49 7.80 -7.91 -21.25
CA PRO A 49 7.00 -7.62 -22.43
C PRO A 49 5.69 -8.42 -22.42
N ASP A 50 4.57 -7.69 -22.39
CA ASP A 50 3.22 -8.24 -22.36
C ASP A 50 2.35 -7.47 -23.37
N PRO A 51 1.65 -8.13 -24.32
CA PRO A 51 0.75 -7.46 -25.24
C PRO A 51 -0.28 -6.60 -24.50
N GLY A 52 -0.28 -5.31 -24.80
CA GLY A 52 -1.21 -4.34 -24.23
C GLY A 52 -0.68 -3.62 -22.97
N CYS A 53 0.49 -3.99 -22.42
CA CYS A 53 1.11 -3.15 -21.40
C CYS A 53 1.57 -1.82 -22.03
N ILE A 54 1.44 -0.71 -21.30
CA ILE A 54 1.91 0.60 -21.79
C ILE A 54 3.43 0.73 -21.68
N ALA A 55 4.06 -0.11 -20.87
CA ALA A 55 5.49 -0.11 -20.59
C ALA A 55 5.90 -1.42 -19.90
N VAL A 56 7.23 -1.66 -19.90
CA VAL A 56 7.88 -2.75 -19.20
C VAL A 56 8.72 -2.19 -18.05
N ASP A 57 8.68 -2.87 -16.91
CA ASP A 57 9.33 -2.49 -15.65
C ASP A 57 8.92 -1.10 -15.14
N ALA A 58 8.01 -1.08 -14.16
CA ALA A 58 7.53 0.15 -13.56
C ALA A 58 8.64 1.05 -13.00
N PHE A 59 9.77 0.49 -12.54
CA PHE A 59 10.83 1.32 -11.98
C PHE A 59 11.62 2.13 -13.02
N THR A 60 11.41 1.88 -14.31
CA THR A 60 12.01 2.66 -15.40
C THR A 60 11.21 3.92 -15.74
N LEU A 61 9.94 3.99 -15.31
CA LEU A 61 9.04 5.09 -15.61
C LEU A 61 9.17 6.24 -14.61
N ASN A 62 8.74 7.43 -15.01
CA ASN A 62 8.41 8.50 -14.08
C ASN A 62 6.96 8.34 -13.58
N TRP A 63 6.79 8.16 -12.27
CA TRP A 63 5.50 7.93 -11.64
C TRP A 63 4.71 9.22 -11.35
N ASP A 64 5.29 10.41 -11.57
CA ASP A 64 4.62 11.70 -11.35
C ASP A 64 3.52 12.03 -12.36
N THR A 65 3.55 11.35 -13.51
CA THR A 65 2.73 11.70 -14.67
C THR A 65 1.26 11.33 -14.50
N LYS A 66 0.96 10.38 -13.61
CA LYS A 66 -0.37 9.78 -13.41
C LYS A 66 -0.59 9.40 -11.96
N MET A 67 -1.85 9.42 -11.52
CA MET A 67 -2.22 8.84 -10.24
C MET A 67 -2.17 7.30 -10.34
N PHE A 68 -1.22 6.68 -9.65
CA PHE A 68 -0.98 5.25 -9.80
C PHE A 68 -1.77 4.37 -8.82
N TYR A 69 -2.10 3.15 -9.24
CA TYR A 69 -2.37 2.02 -8.37
C TYR A 69 -1.16 1.08 -8.39
N ALA A 70 -0.73 0.62 -7.22
CA ALA A 70 0.38 -0.31 -7.10
C ALA A 70 0.05 -1.43 -6.12
N PHE A 71 0.10 -2.66 -6.58
CA PHE A 71 0.09 -3.85 -5.72
C PHE A 71 1.33 -4.71 -5.99
N PRO A 72 2.51 -4.27 -5.51
CA PRO A 72 3.77 -4.93 -5.82
C PRO A 72 3.92 -6.24 -5.04
N PRO A 73 4.78 -7.15 -5.52
CA PRO A 73 5.40 -8.16 -4.67
C PRO A 73 5.96 -7.52 -3.38
N PHE A 74 5.71 -8.13 -2.22
CA PHE A 74 5.98 -7.48 -0.92
C PHE A 74 7.45 -7.10 -0.72
N SER A 75 8.39 -7.84 -1.31
CA SER A 75 9.82 -7.52 -1.28
C SER A 75 10.17 -6.21 -1.98
N LEU A 76 9.32 -5.71 -2.88
CA LEU A 76 9.52 -4.48 -3.64
C LEU A 76 8.88 -3.25 -2.97
N VAL A 77 8.13 -3.42 -1.88
CA VAL A 77 7.50 -2.29 -1.16
C VAL A 77 8.52 -1.20 -0.80
N PRO A 78 9.70 -1.50 -0.19
CA PRO A 78 10.69 -0.46 0.11
C PRO A 78 11.13 0.34 -1.12
N ARG A 79 11.34 -0.34 -2.25
CA ARG A 79 11.73 0.30 -3.51
C ARG A 79 10.61 1.18 -4.07
N CYS A 80 9.35 0.77 -3.92
CA CYS A 80 8.19 1.60 -4.27
C CYS A 80 8.17 2.89 -3.43
N LEU A 81 8.40 2.81 -2.11
CA LEU A 81 8.43 4.01 -1.24
C LEU A 81 9.54 4.98 -1.65
N GLN A 82 10.71 4.46 -2.01
CA GLN A 82 11.81 5.28 -2.55
C GLN A 82 11.42 5.94 -3.87
N LYS A 83 10.82 5.17 -4.79
CA LYS A 83 10.40 5.68 -6.10
C LYS A 83 9.33 6.77 -5.98
N ILE A 84 8.35 6.60 -5.08
CA ILE A 84 7.33 7.61 -4.77
C ILE A 84 7.96 8.93 -4.31
N LEU A 85 8.97 8.86 -3.44
CA LEU A 85 9.70 10.04 -2.99
C LEU A 85 10.53 10.68 -4.11
N GLN A 86 11.28 9.89 -4.85
CA GLN A 86 12.17 10.37 -5.92
C GLN A 86 11.38 11.09 -7.01
N ASP A 87 10.28 10.49 -7.45
CA ASP A 87 9.46 11.04 -8.53
C ASP A 87 8.47 12.09 -8.03
N GLN A 88 8.30 12.28 -6.72
CA GLN A 88 7.19 13.09 -6.19
C GLN A 88 5.81 12.56 -6.64
N ALA A 89 5.70 11.25 -6.85
CA ALA A 89 4.49 10.61 -7.36
C ALA A 89 3.36 10.53 -6.33
N SER A 90 2.12 10.38 -6.78
CA SER A 90 0.95 10.18 -5.93
C SER A 90 0.10 9.01 -6.41
N GLY A 91 -0.47 8.25 -5.48
CA GLY A 91 -1.24 7.07 -5.84
C GLY A 91 -1.74 6.27 -4.64
N VAL A 92 -2.22 5.06 -4.92
CA VAL A 92 -2.63 4.07 -3.92
C VAL A 92 -1.67 2.89 -3.98
N LEU A 93 -0.98 2.64 -2.87
CA LEU A 93 -0.13 1.47 -2.67
C LEU A 93 -0.85 0.45 -1.79
N ILE A 94 -0.92 -0.79 -2.24
CA ILE A 94 -1.33 -1.93 -1.42
C ILE A 94 -0.08 -2.55 -0.81
N ALA A 95 -0.03 -2.59 0.52
CA ALA A 95 1.09 -3.12 1.27
C ALA A 95 0.60 -4.06 2.38
N PRO A 96 1.40 -5.04 2.81
CA PRO A 96 1.05 -5.85 3.97
C PRO A 96 1.09 -4.98 5.24
N PHE A 97 0.13 -5.18 6.15
CA PHE A 97 0.13 -4.51 7.43
C PHE A 97 1.15 -5.19 8.36
N TRP A 98 2.41 -4.78 8.24
CA TRP A 98 3.54 -5.32 9.03
C TRP A 98 4.27 -4.20 9.80
N PRO A 99 3.76 -3.78 10.97
CA PRO A 99 4.33 -2.68 11.74
C PRO A 99 5.80 -2.85 12.16
N THR A 100 6.28 -4.09 12.23
CA THR A 100 7.66 -4.42 12.63
C THR A 100 8.68 -4.30 11.49
N GLN A 101 8.24 -4.07 10.25
CA GLN A 101 9.14 -3.90 9.11
C GLN A 101 9.76 -2.50 9.10
N ALA A 102 11.06 -2.43 8.79
CA ALA A 102 11.81 -1.16 8.79
C ALA A 102 11.24 -0.09 7.85
N TRP A 103 10.58 -0.49 6.77
CA TRP A 103 9.95 0.42 5.80
C TRP A 103 8.57 0.94 6.24
N PHE A 104 7.94 0.32 7.24
CA PHE A 104 6.56 0.65 7.64
C PHE A 104 6.42 2.10 8.16
N PRO A 105 7.32 2.63 9.00
CA PRO A 105 7.25 4.04 9.41
C PRO A 105 7.37 5.01 8.23
N GLN A 106 8.19 4.68 7.23
CA GLN A 106 8.31 5.51 6.02
C GLN A 106 7.00 5.49 5.22
N LEU A 107 6.34 4.34 5.08
CA LEU A 107 5.02 4.25 4.45
C LEU A 107 4.02 5.19 5.12
N LEU A 108 3.95 5.20 6.45
CA LEU A 108 3.02 6.06 7.18
C LEU A 108 3.31 7.55 6.97
N GLN A 109 4.57 7.94 6.81
CA GLN A 109 4.95 9.33 6.54
C GLN A 109 4.53 9.81 5.15
N LEU A 110 4.38 8.90 4.19
CA LEU A 110 3.98 9.22 2.81
C LEU A 110 2.45 9.36 2.64
N LEU A 111 1.66 9.04 3.67
CA LEU A 111 0.21 9.12 3.57
C LEU A 111 -0.27 10.54 3.27
N PHE A 112 -1.16 10.69 2.30
CA PHE A 112 -1.88 11.95 2.02
C PHE A 112 -3.39 11.88 2.28
N ASP A 113 -3.89 10.71 2.66
CA ASP A 113 -5.28 10.50 3.09
C ASP A 113 -5.32 9.34 4.11
N GLN A 114 -6.48 9.10 4.71
CA GLN A 114 -6.71 8.07 5.70
C GLN A 114 -6.54 6.66 5.09
N PRO A 115 -5.56 5.86 5.54
CA PRO A 115 -5.44 4.46 5.15
C PRO A 115 -6.48 3.60 5.89
N TRP A 116 -6.71 2.41 5.38
CA TRP A 116 -7.52 1.40 6.05
C TRP A 116 -6.98 -0.01 5.81
N ILE A 117 -7.29 -0.91 6.74
CA ILE A 117 -6.93 -2.32 6.69
C ILE A 117 -8.04 -3.09 5.99
N LEU A 118 -7.63 -3.99 5.10
CA LEU A 118 -8.49 -5.00 4.50
C LEU A 118 -8.43 -6.26 5.37
N ALA A 119 -9.59 -6.68 5.89
CA ALA A 119 -9.68 -7.89 6.71
C ALA A 119 -9.18 -9.13 5.93
N PRO A 120 -8.44 -10.05 6.57
CA PRO A 120 -8.08 -11.32 5.96
C PRO A 120 -9.34 -12.08 5.52
N SER A 121 -9.35 -12.54 4.28
CA SER A 121 -10.44 -13.31 3.71
C SER A 121 -9.91 -14.20 2.59
N THR A 122 -10.46 -15.41 2.46
CA THR A 122 -10.16 -16.32 1.34
C THR A 122 -10.50 -15.70 -0.01
N ASN A 123 -11.41 -14.73 -0.04
CA ASN A 123 -11.84 -14.05 -1.24
C ASN A 123 -11.16 -12.70 -1.44
N LEU A 124 -10.25 -12.26 -0.55
CA LEU A 124 -9.59 -10.96 -0.68
C LEU A 124 -8.68 -10.90 -1.91
N LEU A 125 -7.87 -11.95 -2.08
CA LEU A 125 -6.94 -12.10 -3.19
C LEU A 125 -7.42 -13.19 -4.14
N GLN A 126 -7.47 -12.86 -5.42
CA GLN A 126 -7.90 -13.77 -6.48
C GLN A 126 -6.72 -14.03 -7.42
N HIS A 127 -6.50 -15.31 -7.73
CA HIS A 127 -5.59 -15.69 -8.81
C HIS A 127 -6.37 -15.58 -10.14
N PRO A 128 -5.82 -14.90 -11.17
CA PRO A 128 -6.55 -14.58 -12.39
C PRO A 128 -6.82 -15.81 -13.27
N VAL A 129 -5.94 -16.81 -13.22
CA VAL A 129 -6.02 -18.02 -14.06
C VAL A 129 -6.59 -19.24 -13.31
N GLN A 130 -6.48 -19.29 -11.98
CA GLN A 130 -6.73 -20.49 -11.19
C GLN A 130 -7.69 -20.15 -10.05
N LEU A 131 -8.62 -21.06 -9.76
CA LEU A 131 -9.53 -20.93 -8.61
C LEU A 131 -8.85 -21.45 -7.33
N ILE A 132 -7.69 -20.88 -7.00
CA ILE A 132 -6.93 -21.22 -5.80
C ILE A 132 -7.01 -20.10 -4.75
N SER A 133 -7.02 -20.49 -3.48
CA SER A 133 -6.91 -19.53 -2.37
C SER A 133 -5.45 -19.13 -2.16
N HIS A 134 -5.21 -17.85 -1.87
CA HIS A 134 -3.86 -17.40 -1.52
C HIS A 134 -3.34 -18.15 -0.29
N PRO A 135 -2.08 -18.63 -0.25
CA PRO A 135 -1.55 -19.41 0.88
C PRO A 135 -1.70 -18.72 2.23
N LEU A 136 -1.65 -17.39 2.24
CA LEU A 136 -1.81 -16.54 3.43
C LEU A 136 -3.21 -15.91 3.57
N ALA A 137 -4.23 -16.33 2.81
CA ALA A 137 -5.50 -15.60 2.74
C ALA A 137 -6.21 -15.40 4.10
N LYS A 138 -6.00 -16.32 5.05
CA LYS A 138 -6.60 -16.26 6.39
C LYS A 138 -5.86 -15.35 7.37
N THR A 139 -4.61 -15.00 7.10
CA THR A 139 -3.73 -14.28 8.05
C THR A 139 -3.20 -12.97 7.49
N LEU A 140 -3.10 -12.86 6.16
CA LEU A 140 -2.58 -11.69 5.47
C LEU A 140 -3.55 -10.52 5.60
N ARG A 141 -3.15 -9.55 6.43
CA ARG A 141 -3.76 -8.23 6.49
C ARG A 141 -3.08 -7.34 5.46
N LEU A 142 -3.87 -6.78 4.55
CA LEU A 142 -3.40 -5.77 3.60
C LEU A 142 -3.87 -4.39 4.06
N MET A 143 -3.13 -3.37 3.68
CA MET A 143 -3.46 -1.97 3.93
C MET A 143 -3.57 -1.24 2.60
N VAL A 144 -4.66 -0.49 2.43
CA VAL A 144 -4.81 0.46 1.34
C VAL A 144 -4.16 1.77 1.77
N CYS A 145 -3.12 2.18 1.07
CA CYS A 145 -2.27 3.31 1.46
C CYS A 145 -2.32 4.39 0.37
N PRO A 146 -3.14 5.45 0.53
CA PRO A 146 -3.03 6.64 -0.31
C PRO A 146 -1.74 7.39 0.03
N VAL A 147 -0.76 7.31 -0.87
CA VAL A 147 0.61 7.77 -0.67
C VAL A 147 1.02 8.83 -1.69
N SER A 148 1.87 9.75 -1.26
CA SER A 148 2.36 10.86 -2.08
C SER A 148 3.79 11.19 -1.70
N GLY A 149 4.69 11.39 -2.67
CA GLY A 149 6.02 11.96 -2.46
C GLY A 149 6.00 13.47 -2.24
N ILE A 150 4.90 14.14 -2.63
CA ILE A 150 4.70 15.59 -2.51
C ILE A 150 4.45 15.97 -1.05
N ALA A 151 5.38 16.74 -0.48
CA ALA A 151 5.37 17.11 0.93
C ALA A 151 4.12 17.92 1.33
N SER A 152 3.62 18.83 0.48
CA SER A 152 2.45 19.65 0.76
C SER A 152 1.16 18.82 0.93
N ARG A 153 1.03 17.71 0.18
CA ARG A 153 -0.09 16.77 0.30
C ARG A 153 -0.03 16.00 1.62
N GLN A 154 1.15 15.47 1.96
CA GLN A 154 1.39 14.80 3.25
C GLN A 154 1.09 15.73 4.43
N MET A 155 1.57 16.97 4.39
CA MET A 155 1.34 17.96 5.44
C MET A 155 -0.14 18.33 5.58
N THR A 156 -0.85 18.46 4.45
CA THR A 156 -2.30 18.71 4.46
C THR A 156 -3.05 17.60 5.20
N PHE A 157 -2.68 16.34 4.97
CA PHE A 157 -3.26 15.22 5.72
C PHE A 157 -2.88 15.23 7.19
N GLN A 158 -1.60 15.40 7.52
CA GLN A 158 -1.11 15.42 8.89
C GLN A 158 -1.76 16.52 9.74
N LYS A 159 -2.11 17.66 9.14
CA LYS A 159 -2.85 18.73 9.83
C LYS A 159 -4.27 18.32 10.23
N LYS A 160 -4.90 17.38 9.52
CA LYS A 160 -6.23 16.82 9.86
C LYS A 160 -6.16 15.83 11.02
N LEU A 161 -4.98 15.29 11.33
CA LEU A 161 -4.78 14.32 12.41
C LEU A 161 -4.69 15.02 13.77
N GLN A 162 -5.19 14.34 14.80
CA GLN A 162 -5.12 14.80 16.19
C GLN A 162 -3.65 14.92 16.64
N ILE A 163 -3.33 15.95 17.43
CA ILE A 163 -2.01 16.08 18.04
C ILE A 163 -1.83 14.96 19.06
N SER A 164 -0.68 14.29 19.01
CA SER A 164 -0.31 13.34 20.06
C SER A 164 0.09 14.09 21.32
N LEU A 165 -0.69 13.95 22.39
CA LEU A 165 -0.40 14.51 23.71
C LEU A 165 0.53 13.58 24.49
N CYS A 166 1.76 13.37 23.99
CA CYS A 166 2.82 12.81 24.82
C CYS A 166 3.43 13.96 25.62
N HIS A 167 3.02 14.12 26.88
CA HIS A 167 3.67 15.04 27.80
C HIS A 167 5.11 14.58 28.04
N LEU A 168 6.10 15.37 27.60
CA LEU A 168 7.45 15.34 28.15
C LEU A 168 7.40 15.96 29.55
N GLY A 169 7.07 15.15 30.55
CA GLY A 169 7.27 15.45 31.97
C GLY A 169 8.25 14.42 32.54
N GLU A 170 9.38 14.91 33.04
CA GLU A 170 10.47 14.13 33.64
C GLU A 170 9.98 13.20 34.76
N GLN A 171 10.38 11.92 34.71
CA GLN A 171 11.12 11.23 35.78
C GLN A 171 11.49 9.82 35.30
N VAL A 172 12.79 9.52 35.31
CA VAL A 172 13.30 8.14 35.26
C VAL A 172 12.86 7.44 36.55
N PRO A 173 12.19 6.29 36.46
CA PRO A 173 12.86 5.05 36.84
C PRO A 173 12.65 3.89 35.86
N ARG A 174 13.77 3.19 35.63
CA ARG A 174 13.98 1.77 35.27
C ARG A 174 12.79 0.96 34.70
N ASN A 175 13.07 0.43 33.51
CA ASN A 175 12.55 -0.78 32.88
C ASN A 175 11.03 -0.90 32.68
N ASN A 176 10.73 -1.38 31.47
CA ASN A 176 9.43 -1.74 30.92
C ASN A 176 8.65 -0.54 30.33
N ILE A 177 8.84 -0.38 29.02
CA ILE A 177 7.96 0.41 28.14
C ILE A 177 6.50 0.00 28.44
N PRO A 178 5.63 0.91 28.91
CA PRO A 178 4.22 0.61 29.05
C PRO A 178 3.59 0.50 27.65
N PRO A 179 2.70 -0.47 27.41
CA PRO A 179 2.07 -0.66 26.11
C PRO A 179 1.14 0.52 25.80
N THR A 180 1.45 1.26 24.74
CA THR A 180 0.54 2.26 24.19
C THR A 180 -0.60 1.56 23.46
N SER A 181 -1.75 1.47 24.15
CA SER A 181 -3.06 1.00 23.68
C SER A 181 -3.18 -0.47 23.24
N LYS A 182 -4.19 -1.16 23.79
CA LYS A 182 -4.60 -2.53 23.46
C LYS A 182 -5.22 -2.70 22.06
N SER A 183 -5.28 -1.65 21.23
CA SER A 183 -5.64 -1.73 19.81
C SER A 183 -4.42 -1.39 18.95
N GLY A 184 -3.77 -2.40 18.39
CA GLY A 184 -2.48 -2.28 17.68
C GLY A 184 -2.51 -1.49 16.35
N TRP A 185 -3.48 -0.60 16.15
CA TRP A 185 -3.74 0.13 14.89
C TRP A 185 -3.61 1.64 15.06
N THR A 186 -3.02 2.08 16.17
CA THR A 186 -2.75 3.48 16.46
C THR A 186 -1.25 3.75 16.38
N PHE A 187 -0.85 4.77 15.63
CA PHE A 187 0.54 5.12 15.37
C PHE A 187 0.76 6.62 15.60
N VAL A 188 2.01 7.01 15.89
CA VAL A 188 2.40 8.42 15.93
C VAL A 188 3.28 8.72 14.72
N VAL A 189 2.85 9.66 13.88
CA VAL A 189 3.57 10.08 12.67
C VAL A 189 3.84 11.57 12.78
N LYS A 190 5.11 11.96 12.88
CA LYS A 190 5.53 13.38 13.04
C LYS A 190 4.74 14.13 14.14
N GLY A 191 4.57 13.47 15.30
CA GLY A 191 3.85 14.03 16.46
C GLY A 191 2.32 14.04 16.33
N ARG A 192 1.76 13.42 15.28
CA ARG A 192 0.32 13.31 15.05
C ARG A 192 -0.16 11.88 15.28
N LEU A 193 -1.33 11.73 15.89
CA LEU A 193 -1.97 10.44 16.12
C LEU A 193 -2.67 9.97 14.83
N LEU A 194 -2.27 8.83 14.30
CA LEU A 194 -2.88 8.15 13.19
C LEU A 194 -3.57 6.88 13.70
N VAL A 195 -4.90 6.86 13.67
CA VAL A 195 -5.69 5.66 13.94
C VAL A 195 -6.06 5.04 12.59
N ILE A 196 -5.69 3.79 12.38
CA ILE A 196 -6.02 3.04 11.17
C ILE A 196 -7.22 2.16 11.49
N HIS A 197 -8.25 2.23 10.66
CA HIS A 197 -9.46 1.41 10.81
C HIS A 197 -9.41 0.21 9.87
N GLN A 198 -10.07 -0.88 10.24
CA GLN A 198 -10.29 -2.03 9.35
C GLN A 198 -11.68 -1.93 8.77
N GLN A 199 -11.76 -2.17 7.46
CA GLN A 199 -13.01 -2.40 6.73
C GLN A 199 -13.31 -3.89 6.64
#